data_AF-A0A3D4LLS3-F1
#
_entry.id   AF-A0A3D4LLS3-F1
#
_cell.length_a   1.000
_cell.length_b   1.000
_cell.length_c   1.000
_cell.angle_alpha   90.00
_cell.angle_beta   90.00
_cell.angle_gamma   90.00
#
_symmetry.space_group_name_H-M   'P 1'
#
loop_
_entity.id
_entity.type
_entity.pdbx_description
1 polymer ?
#
loop_
_entity_poly.entity_id
_entity_poly.type
_entity_poly.pdbx_seq_one_letter_code
_entity_poly.pdbx_strand_id
1 'polypeptide(L)'
;MVTEEVIEKYKIESFLLKKWIKNSNISKCSIKYNDLYLVYSDIIRNENDCPNAISYLSIYKDKLMSRRECKKGFRKWYELQWGRNESDYENPKIIFPYKSKQNNFYYDQEAYFCSADIYIMNELSKGLSLNYLLSYLNSEIFEFYLKCQVKKVGRNIYEYYPYKLNNLKVYWPQENIENISIELFMKKLFNINEKEVNIIKNYL
;
A
#
# COMPACT_ATOMS: atom_id res chain seq x y z
N MET A 1 -1.71 15.09 -8.07
CA MET A 1 -0.88 15.20 -6.87
C MET A 1 -0.48 16.62 -6.68
N VAL A 2 -0.55 17.09 -5.45
CA VAL A 2 -0.19 18.46 -5.07
C VAL A 2 0.73 18.41 -3.84
N THR A 3 1.61 19.40 -3.74
CA THR A 3 2.44 19.67 -2.55
C THR A 3 1.72 20.64 -1.63
N GLU A 4 2.24 20.83 -0.42
CA GLU A 4 1.74 21.83 0.54
C GLU A 4 1.75 23.25 -0.06
N GLU A 5 2.81 23.64 -0.76
CA GLU A 5 2.90 24.95 -1.45
C GLU A 5 1.74 25.18 -2.42
N VAL A 6 1.32 24.15 -3.17
CA VAL A 6 0.19 24.24 -4.10
C VAL A 6 -1.13 24.32 -3.32
N ILE A 7 -1.28 23.55 -2.25
CA ILE A 7 -2.46 23.59 -1.39
C ILE A 7 -2.66 24.99 -0.81
N GLU A 8 -1.60 25.60 -0.27
CA GLU A 8 -1.64 26.95 0.31
C GLU A 8 -1.93 28.02 -0.74
N LYS A 9 -1.24 27.95 -1.90
CA LYS A 9 -1.40 28.90 -3.00
C LYS A 9 -2.84 28.94 -3.52
N TYR A 10 -3.45 27.77 -3.72
CA TYR A 10 -4.79 27.67 -4.30
C TYR A 10 -5.90 27.50 -3.25
N LYS A 11 -5.55 27.37 -1.97
CA LYS A 11 -6.50 27.15 -0.85
C LYS A 11 -7.43 25.97 -1.11
N ILE A 12 -6.88 24.86 -1.62
CA ILE A 12 -7.66 23.65 -1.92
C ILE A 12 -8.36 23.17 -0.65
N GLU A 13 -9.64 22.85 -0.77
CA GLU A 13 -10.48 22.42 0.35
C GLU A 13 -9.89 21.18 1.02
N SER A 14 -9.61 21.27 2.31
CA SER A 14 -8.82 20.27 3.03
C SER A 14 -9.47 18.89 3.08
N PHE A 15 -10.81 18.80 3.06
CA PHE A 15 -11.53 17.52 3.06
C PHE A 15 -11.35 16.72 1.76
N LEU A 16 -10.92 17.37 0.67
CA LEU A 16 -10.54 16.72 -0.58
C LEU A 16 -9.11 16.17 -0.54
N LEU A 17 -8.30 16.55 0.44
CA LEU A 17 -6.88 16.21 0.49
C LEU A 17 -6.67 14.90 1.25
N LYS A 18 -6.08 13.92 0.57
CA LYS A 18 -5.69 12.63 1.18
C LYS A 18 -4.18 12.44 1.06
N LYS A 19 -3.50 12.05 2.15
CA LYS A 19 -2.06 11.75 2.14
C LYS A 19 -1.77 10.66 1.10
N TRP A 20 -0.69 10.76 0.34
CA TRP A 20 -0.40 9.83 -0.75
C TRP A 20 1.10 9.49 -0.84
N ILE A 21 1.39 8.19 -0.80
CA ILE A 21 2.70 7.54 -0.82
C ILE A 21 2.87 6.45 -1.89
N LYS A 22 3.84 6.54 -2.80
CA LYS A 22 4.15 5.52 -3.84
C LYS A 22 4.96 4.34 -3.30
N ASN A 23 5.10 3.27 -4.10
CA ASN A 23 5.86 2.05 -3.77
C ASN A 23 7.23 2.32 -3.11
N SER A 24 7.97 3.32 -3.60
CA SER A 24 9.29 3.67 -3.07
C SER A 24 9.28 4.33 -1.68
N ASN A 25 8.11 4.73 -1.16
CA ASN A 25 7.96 5.31 0.16
C ASN A 25 7.85 4.25 1.26
N ILE A 26 7.53 3.00 0.91
CA ILE A 26 7.25 1.95 1.88
C ILE A 26 8.53 1.20 2.26
N SER A 27 8.77 1.10 3.56
CA SER A 27 9.69 0.13 4.17
C SER A 27 8.92 -0.70 5.20
N LYS A 28 9.44 -1.87 5.58
CA LYS A 28 8.83 -2.69 6.65
C LYS A 28 8.68 -1.99 8.00
N CYS A 29 9.45 -0.94 8.28
CA CYS A 29 9.44 -0.24 9.57
C CYS A 29 8.78 1.15 9.53
N SER A 30 8.69 1.77 8.36
CA SER A 30 8.27 3.17 8.25
C SER A 30 7.82 3.55 6.85
N ILE A 31 7.07 4.64 6.76
CA ILE A 31 6.74 5.33 5.52
C ILE A 31 7.59 6.59 5.42
N LYS A 32 8.44 6.67 4.39
CA LYS A 32 9.11 7.91 4.02
C LYS A 32 8.10 8.79 3.30
N TYR A 33 7.30 9.54 4.04
CA TYR A 33 6.32 10.45 3.46
C TYR A 33 7.02 11.62 2.77
N ASN A 34 6.45 12.08 1.65
CA ASN A 34 7.03 13.13 0.80
C ASN A 34 6.10 14.36 0.72
N ASP A 35 5.18 14.52 1.68
CA ASP A 35 4.26 15.67 1.75
C ASP A 35 3.44 15.87 0.46
N LEU A 36 3.05 14.74 -0.13
CA LEU A 36 2.21 14.68 -1.31
C LEU A 36 0.77 14.35 -0.95
N TYR A 37 -0.14 15.07 -1.57
CA TYR A 37 -1.57 14.96 -1.34
C TYR A 37 -2.33 14.67 -2.64
N LEU A 38 -3.26 13.72 -2.54
CA LEU A 38 -4.26 13.45 -3.55
C LEU A 38 -5.37 14.48 -3.39
N VAL A 39 -5.69 15.19 -4.47
CA VAL A 39 -6.96 15.92 -4.56
C VAL A 39 -8.00 14.88 -4.98
N TYR A 40 -8.76 14.37 -4.02
CA TYR A 40 -9.79 13.35 -4.20
C TYR A 40 -11.10 14.03 -4.60
N SER A 41 -11.20 14.40 -5.87
CA SER A 41 -12.29 15.23 -6.38
C SER A 41 -13.56 14.46 -6.75
N ASP A 42 -13.52 13.13 -6.69
CA ASP A 42 -14.69 12.27 -6.91
C ASP A 42 -15.82 12.48 -5.88
N ILE A 43 -15.52 13.06 -4.71
CA ILE A 43 -16.54 13.37 -3.69
C ILE A 43 -17.24 14.73 -3.91
N ILE A 44 -16.80 15.50 -4.92
CA ILE A 44 -17.40 16.80 -5.25
C ILE A 44 -18.77 16.58 -5.90
N ARG A 45 -19.85 16.87 -5.15
CA ARG A 45 -21.22 16.77 -5.66
C ARG A 45 -21.57 17.96 -6.56
N ASN A 46 -21.28 19.17 -6.09
CA ASN A 46 -21.49 20.43 -6.82
C ASN A 46 -20.17 21.23 -6.89
N GLU A 47 -19.89 21.83 -8.05
CA GLU A 47 -18.70 22.69 -8.24
C GLU A 47 -18.68 23.87 -7.26
N ASN A 48 -19.85 24.40 -6.91
CA ASN A 48 -19.99 25.52 -5.97
C ASN A 48 -19.58 25.17 -4.53
N ASP A 49 -19.57 23.89 -4.17
CA ASP A 49 -19.14 23.44 -2.84
C ASP A 49 -17.61 23.43 -2.70
N CYS A 50 -16.89 23.40 -3.82
CA CYS A 50 -15.43 23.26 -3.89
C CYS A 50 -14.80 24.24 -4.89
N PRO A 51 -15.08 25.56 -4.78
CA PRO A 51 -14.68 26.54 -5.78
C PRO A 51 -13.16 26.62 -5.97
N ASN A 52 -12.37 26.38 -4.92
CA ASN A 52 -10.92 26.50 -4.98
C ASN A 52 -10.30 25.29 -5.70
N ALA A 53 -10.72 24.06 -5.35
CA ALA A 53 -10.31 22.86 -6.07
C ALA A 53 -10.73 22.91 -7.54
N ILE A 54 -11.96 23.34 -7.84
CA ILE A 54 -12.43 23.48 -9.23
C ILE A 54 -11.62 24.53 -9.98
N SER A 55 -11.35 25.69 -9.37
CA SER A 55 -10.49 26.72 -9.95
C SER A 55 -9.08 26.17 -10.25
N TYR A 56 -8.46 25.48 -9.31
CA TYR A 56 -7.15 24.85 -9.52
C TYR A 56 -7.17 23.79 -10.64
N LEU A 57 -8.16 22.90 -10.64
CA LEU A 57 -8.30 21.87 -11.67
C LEU A 57 -8.60 22.46 -13.04
N SER A 58 -9.28 23.62 -13.10
CA SER A 58 -9.66 24.27 -14.36
C SER A 58 -8.46 24.71 -15.20
N ILE A 59 -7.30 24.94 -14.56
CA ILE A 59 -6.00 25.19 -15.22
C ILE A 59 -5.67 24.06 -16.20
N TYR A 60 -6.14 22.83 -15.93
CA TYR A 60 -5.92 21.65 -16.74
C TYR A 60 -7.19 21.19 -17.49
N LYS A 61 -8.25 22.00 -17.54
CA LYS A 61 -9.59 21.60 -18.00
C LYS A 61 -9.58 20.96 -19.38
N ASP A 62 -8.87 21.55 -20.35
CA ASP A 62 -8.83 21.03 -21.72
C ASP A 62 -8.24 19.62 -21.76
N LYS A 63 -7.15 19.40 -21.03
CA LYS A 63 -6.53 18.07 -20.89
C LYS A 63 -7.46 17.10 -20.17
N LEU A 64 -8.13 17.54 -19.12
CA LEU A 64 -9.05 16.71 -18.34
C LEU A 64 -10.32 16.33 -19.13
N MET A 65 -10.87 17.24 -19.92
CA MET A 65 -11.98 17.00 -20.84
C MET A 65 -11.60 16.03 -21.97
N SER A 66 -10.30 15.97 -22.33
CA SER A 66 -9.83 15.08 -23.39
C SER A 66 -9.85 13.59 -23.01
N ARG A 67 -9.99 13.28 -21.72
CA ARG A 67 -10.03 11.91 -21.20
C ARG A 67 -11.22 11.15 -21.78
N ARG A 68 -11.01 9.85 -22.05
CA ARG A 68 -12.00 8.97 -22.72
C ARG A 68 -13.33 8.95 -21.98
N GLU A 69 -13.30 8.90 -20.66
CA GLU A 69 -14.47 8.87 -19.78
C GLU A 69 -15.28 10.16 -19.83
N CYS A 70 -14.62 11.32 -19.92
CA CYS A 70 -15.29 12.62 -20.04
C CYS A 70 -15.93 12.78 -21.42
N LYS A 71 -15.20 12.42 -22.49
CA LYS A 71 -15.74 12.43 -23.87
C LYS A 71 -16.96 11.54 -24.04
N LYS A 72 -17.03 10.43 -23.31
CA LYS A 72 -18.18 9.50 -23.32
C LYS A 72 -19.29 9.87 -22.33
N GLY A 73 -19.13 10.94 -21.56
CA GLY A 73 -20.13 11.38 -20.58
C GLY A 73 -20.24 10.50 -19.33
N PHE A 74 -19.28 9.61 -19.08
CA PHE A 74 -19.30 8.74 -17.89
C PHE A 74 -18.89 9.47 -16.61
N ARG A 75 -18.08 10.53 -16.74
CA ARG A 75 -17.53 11.29 -15.61
C ARG A 75 -17.41 12.76 -15.96
N LYS A 76 -17.57 13.62 -14.96
CA LYS A 76 -17.27 15.05 -15.07
C LYS A 76 -15.76 15.24 -15.23
N TRP A 77 -15.36 16.36 -15.82
CA TRP A 77 -13.95 16.64 -16.13
C TRP A 77 -13.07 16.72 -14.88
N TYR A 78 -13.66 17.10 -13.74
CA TYR A 78 -12.97 17.18 -12.46
C TYR A 78 -13.03 15.88 -11.64
N GLU A 79 -13.78 14.85 -12.04
CA GLU A 79 -13.79 13.53 -11.37
C GLU A 79 -12.57 12.73 -11.84
N LEU A 80 -11.50 12.74 -11.06
CA LEU A 80 -10.18 12.26 -11.48
C LEU A 80 -9.95 10.78 -11.17
N GLN A 81 -10.60 10.25 -10.15
CA GLN A 81 -10.38 8.88 -9.70
C GLN A 81 -11.37 7.92 -10.37
N TRP A 82 -11.17 6.62 -10.20
CA TRP A 82 -12.12 5.59 -10.61
C TRP A 82 -12.59 4.87 -9.36
N GLY A 83 -13.81 4.31 -9.41
CA GLY A 83 -14.50 3.66 -8.29
C GLY A 83 -13.56 2.85 -7.40
N ARG A 84 -13.24 3.43 -6.25
CA ARG A 84 -12.48 2.82 -5.15
C ARG A 84 -13.38 2.85 -3.94
N ASN A 85 -13.29 1.81 -3.11
CA ASN A 85 -13.92 1.86 -1.81
C ASN A 85 -13.02 2.69 -0.88
N GLU A 86 -13.48 3.87 -0.45
CA GLU A 86 -12.67 4.77 0.40
C GLU A 86 -12.30 4.10 1.72
N SER A 87 -13.17 3.23 2.24
CA SER A 87 -12.90 2.53 3.49
C SER A 87 -11.73 1.54 3.40
N ASP A 88 -11.36 1.08 2.20
CA ASP A 88 -10.14 0.28 2.01
C ASP A 88 -8.87 1.09 2.26
N TYR A 89 -8.94 2.41 2.16
CA TYR A 89 -7.82 3.32 2.41
C TYR A 89 -7.91 3.97 3.79
N GLU A 90 -9.10 4.31 4.25
CA GLU A 90 -9.29 5.03 5.51
C GLU A 90 -9.16 4.13 6.74
N ASN A 91 -9.57 2.86 6.62
CA ASN A 91 -9.42 1.92 7.72
C ASN A 91 -7.96 1.46 7.88
N PRO A 92 -7.56 1.08 9.11
CA PRO A 92 -6.26 0.46 9.34
C PRO A 92 -6.07 -0.78 8.47
N LYS A 93 -4.90 -0.88 7.85
CA LYS A 93 -4.64 -1.86 6.79
C LYS A 93 -3.15 -2.19 6.69
N ILE A 94 -2.82 -3.34 6.12
CA ILE A 94 -1.45 -3.62 5.71
C ILE A 94 -1.28 -3.18 4.26
N ILE A 95 -0.27 -2.37 3.99
CA ILE A 95 0.14 -1.99 2.63
C ILE A 95 1.48 -2.62 2.28
N PHE A 96 1.65 -2.96 1.01
CA PHE A 96 2.90 -3.51 0.52
C PHE A 96 3.14 -3.17 -0.96
N PRO A 97 4.42 -2.99 -1.35
CA PRO A 97 4.79 -2.69 -2.73
C PRO A 97 4.44 -3.82 -3.70
N TYR A 98 3.96 -3.51 -4.90
CA TYR A 98 3.82 -4.50 -5.98
C TYR A 98 5.19 -5.07 -6.38
N LYS A 99 6.22 -4.24 -6.43
CA LYS A 99 7.58 -4.65 -6.79
C LYS A 99 8.58 -4.19 -5.74
N SER A 100 9.28 -5.15 -5.15
CA SER A 100 10.25 -4.86 -4.09
C SER A 100 11.42 -5.83 -4.12
N LYS A 101 12.54 -5.39 -3.52
CA LYS A 101 13.72 -6.22 -3.32
C LYS A 101 13.59 -7.19 -2.14
N GLN A 102 12.76 -6.79 -1.18
CA GLN A 102 12.56 -7.46 0.10
C GLN A 102 11.11 -7.29 0.56
N ASN A 103 10.72 -8.04 1.58
CA ASN A 103 9.41 -7.89 2.19
C ASN A 103 9.32 -6.52 2.87
N ASN A 104 8.28 -5.75 2.51
CA ASN A 104 7.98 -4.42 3.04
C ASN A 104 6.48 -4.34 3.33
N PHE A 105 5.98 -5.27 4.16
CA PHE A 105 4.61 -5.23 4.66
C PHE A 105 4.57 -4.23 5.81
N TYR A 106 3.81 -3.15 5.63
CA TYR A 106 3.71 -2.07 6.61
C TYR A 106 2.26 -1.94 7.06
N TYR A 107 2.04 -1.84 8.37
CA TYR A 107 0.71 -1.56 8.90
C TYR A 107 0.47 -0.06 8.96
N ASP A 108 -0.47 0.38 8.15
CA ASP A 108 -0.88 1.75 8.01
C ASP A 108 -2.08 2.06 8.91
N GLN A 109 -1.87 3.01 9.84
CA GLN A 109 -2.89 3.63 10.68
C GLN A 109 -3.15 5.10 10.29
N GLU A 110 -2.42 5.62 9.31
CA GLU A 110 -2.41 7.03 8.89
C GLU A 110 -3.32 7.31 7.69
N ALA A 111 -4.11 6.31 7.28
CA ALA A 111 -5.06 6.39 6.16
C ALA A 111 -4.42 6.86 4.85
N TYR A 112 -3.23 6.34 4.52
CA TYR A 112 -2.57 6.69 3.27
C TYR A 112 -3.35 6.17 2.06
N PHE A 113 -3.56 7.05 1.08
CA PHE A 113 -3.92 6.69 -0.28
C PHE A 113 -2.67 6.27 -1.04
N CYS A 114 -2.83 5.42 -2.07
CA CYS A 114 -1.70 4.81 -2.77
C CYS A 114 -1.87 4.71 -4.30
N SER A 115 -0.75 4.49 -4.99
CA SER A 115 -0.63 4.23 -6.43
C SER A 115 -1.10 2.83 -6.72
N ALA A 116 -1.30 2.57 -8.01
CA ALA A 116 -1.57 1.25 -8.51
C ALA A 116 -0.43 0.22 -8.27
N ASP A 117 0.78 0.66 -7.91
CA ASP A 117 1.91 -0.22 -7.60
C ASP A 117 2.06 -0.48 -6.08
N ILE A 118 1.01 -0.22 -5.29
CA ILE A 118 0.89 -0.65 -3.89
C ILE A 118 -0.41 -1.42 -3.75
N TYR A 119 -0.33 -2.54 -3.04
CA TYR A 119 -1.49 -3.35 -2.69
C TYR A 119 -1.85 -3.21 -1.22
N ILE A 120 -3.12 -3.47 -0.95
CA ILE A 120 -3.75 -3.36 0.36
C ILE A 120 -4.20 -4.75 0.78
N MET A 121 -3.95 -5.10 2.04
CA MET A 121 -4.52 -6.21 2.76
C MET A 121 -5.34 -5.62 3.92
N ASN A 122 -6.65 -5.70 3.78
CA ASN A 122 -7.67 -5.24 4.72
C ASN A 122 -8.38 -6.46 5.36
N GLU A 123 -9.42 -6.21 6.15
CA GLU A 123 -10.29 -7.25 6.73
C GLU A 123 -9.52 -8.37 7.48
N LEU A 124 -8.49 -7.97 8.23
CA LEU A 124 -7.65 -8.90 8.98
C LEU A 124 -8.50 -9.73 9.95
N SER A 125 -8.32 -11.05 9.91
CA SER A 125 -9.15 -11.99 10.67
C SER A 125 -9.04 -11.76 12.18
N LYS A 126 -10.19 -11.71 12.84
CA LYS A 126 -10.28 -11.64 14.30
C LYS A 126 -9.65 -12.90 14.90
N GLY A 127 -8.64 -12.73 15.75
CA GLY A 127 -7.95 -13.84 16.43
C GLY A 127 -6.47 -14.00 16.07
N LEU A 128 -5.96 -13.32 15.04
CA LEU A 128 -4.52 -13.23 14.81
C LEU A 128 -3.98 -11.91 15.37
N SER A 129 -2.92 -12.00 16.17
CA SER A 129 -2.17 -10.80 16.57
C SER A 129 -1.58 -10.13 15.33
N LEU A 130 -1.91 -8.86 15.13
CA LEU A 130 -1.34 -8.05 14.05
C LEU A 130 0.20 -8.01 14.13
N ASN A 131 0.75 -7.90 15.33
CA ASN A 131 2.19 -7.87 15.55
C ASN A 131 2.84 -9.20 15.10
N TYR A 132 2.20 -10.33 15.40
CA TYR A 132 2.63 -11.62 14.89
C TYR A 132 2.60 -11.66 13.36
N LEU A 133 1.48 -11.26 12.74
CA LEU A 133 1.33 -11.28 11.29
C LEU A 133 2.41 -10.42 10.60
N LEU A 134 2.61 -9.19 11.04
CA LEU A 134 3.63 -8.29 10.48
C LEU A 134 5.04 -8.84 10.67
N SER A 135 5.34 -9.42 11.85
CA SER A 135 6.65 -10.02 12.12
C SER A 135 6.88 -11.24 11.23
N TYR A 136 5.86 -12.08 11.03
CA TYR A 136 5.91 -13.26 10.18
C TYR A 136 6.12 -12.85 8.72
N LEU A 137 5.30 -11.93 8.20
CA LEU A 137 5.37 -11.45 6.83
C LEU A 137 6.69 -10.75 6.50
N ASN A 138 7.36 -10.14 7.48
CA ASN A 138 8.65 -9.46 7.29
C ASN A 138 9.86 -10.27 7.81
N SER A 139 9.68 -11.55 8.14
CA SER A 139 10.77 -12.46 8.54
C SER A 139 11.61 -12.91 7.35
N GLU A 140 12.89 -13.21 7.59
CA GLU A 140 13.83 -13.75 6.60
C GLU A 140 13.35 -15.12 6.07
N ILE A 141 12.88 -15.98 6.97
CA ILE A 141 12.37 -17.31 6.60
C ILE A 141 11.16 -17.20 5.67
N PHE A 142 10.20 -16.32 5.98
CA PHE A 142 9.04 -16.14 5.11
C PHE A 142 9.41 -15.43 3.82
N GLU A 143 10.31 -14.45 3.84
CA GLU A 143 10.81 -13.79 2.63
C GLU A 143 11.46 -14.78 1.66
N PHE A 144 12.29 -15.69 2.17
CA PHE A 144 12.88 -16.76 1.38
C PHE A 144 11.80 -17.67 0.77
N TYR A 145 10.85 -18.14 1.57
CA TYR A 145 9.73 -18.96 1.09
C TYR A 145 8.93 -18.23 -0.01
N LEU A 146 8.55 -16.97 0.22
CA LEU A 146 7.80 -16.16 -0.73
C LEU A 146 8.58 -15.97 -2.04
N LYS A 147 9.87 -15.63 -1.97
CA LYS A 147 10.73 -15.42 -3.15
C LYS A 147 10.90 -16.67 -4.00
N CYS A 148 10.79 -17.86 -3.41
CA CYS A 148 10.76 -19.14 -4.14
C CYS A 148 9.46 -19.35 -4.95
N GLN A 149 8.36 -18.65 -4.61
CA GLN A 149 7.04 -18.83 -5.24
C GLN A 149 6.67 -17.69 -6.22
N VAL A 150 7.19 -16.49 -5.99
CA VAL A 150 6.84 -15.30 -6.80
C VAL A 150 7.80 -15.08 -7.96
N LYS A 151 7.36 -14.28 -8.93
CA LYS A 151 8.16 -13.97 -10.11
C LYS A 151 9.29 -12.99 -9.77
N LYS A 152 10.52 -13.34 -10.13
CA LYS A 152 11.67 -12.42 -10.15
C LYS A 152 11.66 -11.59 -11.43
N VAL A 153 11.67 -10.27 -11.30
CA VAL A 153 11.64 -9.30 -12.40
C VAL A 153 12.85 -8.37 -12.35
N GLY A 154 13.96 -8.83 -12.92
CA GLY A 154 15.24 -8.11 -12.90
C GLY A 154 16.21 -8.68 -11.86
N ARG A 155 17.29 -7.94 -11.57
CA ARG A 155 18.44 -8.50 -10.83
C ARG A 155 18.07 -8.99 -9.43
N ASN A 156 17.28 -8.22 -8.68
CA ASN A 156 16.85 -8.51 -7.29
C ASN A 156 15.48 -7.91 -6.96
N ILE A 157 14.52 -7.95 -7.90
CA ILE A 157 13.16 -7.41 -7.66
C ILE A 157 12.18 -8.54 -7.85
N TYR A 158 11.19 -8.62 -6.96
CA TYR A 158 10.17 -9.66 -6.94
C TYR A 158 8.78 -9.03 -7.02
N GLU A 159 7.84 -9.72 -7.66
CA GLU A 159 6.44 -9.28 -7.79
C GLU A 159 5.56 -9.83 -6.67
N TYR A 160 5.00 -8.94 -5.86
CA TYR A 160 4.10 -9.23 -4.75
C TYR A 160 2.64 -9.12 -5.19
N TYR A 161 2.27 -9.82 -6.27
CA TYR A 161 0.92 -9.76 -6.80
C TYR A 161 -0.08 -10.48 -5.87
N PRO A 162 -1.24 -9.90 -5.49
CA PRO A 162 -2.13 -10.44 -4.45
C PRO A 162 -2.57 -11.88 -4.70
N TYR A 163 -2.87 -12.23 -5.96
CA TYR A 163 -3.24 -13.61 -6.31
C TYR A 163 -2.15 -14.64 -5.94
N LYS A 164 -0.86 -14.28 -6.05
CA LYS A 164 0.23 -15.17 -5.63
C LYS A 164 0.34 -15.22 -4.11
N LEU A 165 0.22 -14.08 -3.43
CA LEU A 165 0.27 -14.02 -1.97
C LEU A 165 -0.87 -14.81 -1.31
N ASN A 166 -2.08 -14.75 -1.87
CA ASN A 166 -3.24 -15.48 -1.36
C ASN A 166 -3.09 -17.01 -1.45
N ASN A 167 -2.16 -17.50 -2.28
CA ASN A 167 -1.86 -18.94 -2.39
C ASN A 167 -0.72 -19.38 -1.46
N LEU A 168 -0.04 -18.45 -0.77
CA LEU A 168 1.01 -18.78 0.17
C LEU A 168 0.42 -19.37 1.45
N LYS A 169 1.12 -20.34 2.03
CA LYS A 169 0.77 -20.92 3.32
C LYS A 169 1.41 -20.07 4.42
N VAL A 170 0.59 -19.60 5.36
CA VAL A 170 1.03 -18.91 6.58
C VAL A 170 0.66 -19.78 7.77
N TYR A 171 1.59 -19.92 8.73
CA TYR A 171 1.29 -20.65 9.95
C TYR A 171 0.42 -19.81 10.88
N TRP A 172 -0.71 -20.39 11.29
CA TRP A 172 -1.63 -19.79 12.25
C TRP A 172 -1.40 -20.37 13.64
N PRO A 173 -0.88 -19.58 14.60
CA PRO A 173 -0.62 -20.08 15.94
C PRO A 173 -1.92 -20.26 16.73
N GLN A 174 -2.00 -21.33 17.50
CA GLN A 174 -3.16 -21.62 18.37
C GLN A 174 -3.08 -20.87 19.71
N GLU A 175 -1.87 -20.49 20.11
CA GLU A 175 -1.60 -19.72 21.33
C GLU A 175 -1.06 -18.34 20.94
N ASN A 176 -1.22 -17.36 21.84
CA ASN A 176 -0.71 -16.03 21.58
C ASN A 176 0.82 -16.02 21.68
N ILE A 177 1.49 -15.88 20.54
CA ILE A 177 2.95 -15.78 20.44
C ILE A 177 3.31 -14.31 20.63
N GLU A 178 3.26 -13.85 21.88
CA GLU A 178 3.77 -12.53 22.26
C GLU A 178 5.18 -12.65 22.84
N ASN A 179 6.03 -11.68 22.54
CA ASN A 179 7.39 -11.54 23.10
C ASN A 179 8.40 -12.64 22.72
N ILE A 180 8.12 -13.46 21.71
CA ILE A 180 9.08 -14.42 21.15
C ILE A 180 9.63 -13.87 19.82
N SER A 181 10.94 -14.01 19.60
CA SER A 181 11.54 -13.73 18.29
C SER A 181 10.89 -14.61 17.22
N ILE A 182 10.25 -13.97 16.24
CA ILE A 182 9.56 -14.66 15.15
C ILE A 182 10.51 -15.60 14.38
N GLU A 183 11.78 -15.20 14.23
CA GLU A 183 12.80 -16.02 13.58
C GLU A 183 13.08 -17.29 14.37
N LEU A 184 13.30 -17.19 15.68
CA LEU A 184 13.55 -18.36 16.53
C LEU A 184 12.33 -19.29 16.54
N PHE A 185 11.14 -18.71 16.61
CA PHE A 185 9.89 -19.45 16.53
C PHE A 185 9.78 -20.23 15.21
N MET A 186 9.97 -19.56 14.07
CA MET A 186 9.86 -20.17 12.75
C MET A 186 10.97 -21.21 12.50
N LYS A 187 12.20 -20.98 12.98
CA LYS A 187 13.26 -21.99 12.92
C LYS A 187 12.85 -23.28 13.62
N LYS A 188 12.31 -23.18 14.85
CA LYS A 188 11.84 -24.33 15.61
C LYS A 188 10.64 -24.99 14.94
N LEU A 189 9.67 -24.20 14.49
CA LEU A 189 8.43 -24.67 13.85
C LEU A 189 8.71 -25.47 12.58
N PHE A 190 9.61 -24.98 11.73
CA PHE A 190 9.94 -25.60 10.44
C PHE A 190 11.16 -26.50 10.49
N ASN A 191 11.71 -26.76 11.69
CA ASN A 191 12.90 -27.58 11.91
C ASN A 191 14.11 -27.13 11.06
N ILE A 192 14.33 -25.81 10.96
CA ILE A 192 15.40 -25.22 10.16
C ILE A 192 16.70 -25.23 10.97
N ASN A 193 17.72 -25.89 10.45
CA ASN A 193 19.04 -25.96 11.08
C ASN A 193 19.96 -24.79 10.66
N GLU A 194 21.09 -24.61 11.35
CA GLU A 194 22.01 -23.49 11.09
C GLU A 194 22.61 -23.47 9.67
N LYS A 195 22.75 -24.63 9.02
CA LYS A 195 23.20 -24.68 7.62
C LYS A 195 22.14 -24.07 6.70
N GLU A 196 20.86 -24.38 6.93
CA GLU A 196 19.74 -23.82 6.17
C GLU A 196 19.55 -22.33 6.44
N VAL A 197 19.75 -21.88 7.69
CA VAL A 197 19.76 -20.44 8.02
C VAL A 197 20.80 -19.70 7.18
N ASN A 198 22.00 -20.26 7.02
CA ASN A 198 23.03 -19.65 6.18
C ASN A 198 22.65 -19.64 4.70
N ILE A 199 21.95 -20.68 4.20
CA ILE A 199 21.42 -20.68 2.82
C ILE A 199 20.39 -19.57 2.63
N ILE A 200 19.46 -19.42 3.57
CA ILE A 200 18.44 -18.36 3.56
C ILE A 200 19.12 -16.98 3.51
N LYS A 201 20.06 -16.72 4.43
CA LYS A 201 20.77 -15.43 4.50
C LYS A 201 21.59 -15.11 3.26
N ASN A 202 22.20 -16.11 2.63
CA ASN A 202 22.98 -15.91 1.41
C ASN A 202 22.08 -15.69 0.17
N TYR A 203 20.84 -16.16 0.21
CA TYR A 203 19.88 -15.97 -0.88
C TYR A 203 19.21 -14.59 -0.85
N LEU A 204 18.94 -14.06 0.35
CA LEU A 204 18.30 -12.77 0.56
C LEU A 204 19.24 -11.59 0.24
#